data_AF-A0A9P8DV48-F1
#
_entry.id   AF-A0A9P8DV48-F1
#
_cell.length_a   1.000
_cell.length_b   1.000
_cell.length_c   1.000
_cell.angle_alpha   90.00
_cell.angle_beta   90.00
_cell.angle_gamma   90.00
#
_symmetry.space_group_name_H-M   'P 1'
#
loop_
_entity.id
_entity.type
_entity.pdbx_description
1 polymer ?
#
loop_
_entity_poly.entity_id
_entity_poly.type
_entity_poly.pdbx_seq_one_letter_code
_entity_poly.pdbx_strand_id
1 'polypeptide(L)'
;MVKQKVCLAYSGGLDTSCILKYLLDQGYGVICFMANVGQEEDFDAAREKALKIGAEKCYIEDLRQEFVEELCWPAVQCNAIY
;
A
#
# COMPACT_ATOMS: atom_id res chain seq x y z
N MET A 1 16.12 -22.89 -1.36
CA MET A 1 14.65 -22.87 -1.18
C MET A 1 14.14 -21.57 -1.79
N VAL A 2 12.99 -21.58 -2.48
CA VAL A 2 12.42 -20.36 -3.07
C VAL A 2 11.93 -19.46 -1.94
N LYS A 3 12.42 -18.22 -1.87
CA LYS A 3 11.96 -17.22 -0.91
C LYS A 3 10.52 -16.85 -1.27
N GLN A 4 9.57 -17.18 -0.40
CA GLN A 4 8.16 -16.85 -0.63
C GLN A 4 7.99 -15.32 -0.64
N LYS A 5 7.15 -14.81 -1.56
CA LYS A 5 6.93 -13.37 -1.72
C LYS A 5 5.56 -12.94 -1.22
N VAL A 6 5.52 -11.79 -0.57
CA VAL A 6 4.28 -11.16 -0.06
C VAL A 6 4.18 -9.75 -0.64
N CYS A 7 2.99 -9.41 -1.14
CA CYS A 7 2.62 -8.04 -1.44
C CYS A 7 1.91 -7.45 -0.22
N LEU A 8 2.50 -6.43 0.40
CA LEU A 8 1.96 -5.76 1.58
C LEU A 8 1.31 -4.44 1.16
N ALA A 9 0.02 -4.30 1.39
CA ALA A 9 -0.63 -2.98 1.40
C ALA A 9 0.00 -2.14 2.52
N TYR A 10 0.76 -1.12 2.13
CA TYR A 10 1.64 -0.37 3.01
C TYR A 10 1.19 1.08 3.06
N SER A 11 0.87 1.57 4.26
CA SER A 11 0.40 2.93 4.51
C SER A 11 1.48 3.90 4.98
N GLY A 12 2.73 3.45 5.16
CA GLY A 12 3.79 4.30 5.75
C GLY A 12 3.68 4.49 7.27
N GLY A 13 2.53 4.16 7.88
CA GLY A 13 2.27 4.23 9.31
C GLY A 13 3.11 3.26 10.16
N LEU A 14 2.96 3.36 11.48
CA LEU A 14 3.68 2.51 12.43
C LEU A 14 3.35 1.02 12.22
N ASP A 15 2.06 0.69 12.17
CA ASP A 15 1.59 -0.70 12.15
C ASP A 15 2.09 -1.45 10.90
N THR A 16 1.90 -0.85 9.72
CA THR A 16 2.34 -1.44 8.44
C THR A 16 3.87 -1.51 8.34
N SER A 17 4.59 -0.62 9.02
CA SER A 17 6.06 -0.69 9.13
C SER A 17 6.53 -1.83 10.04
N CYS A 18 5.85 -2.04 11.16
CA CYS A 18 6.10 -3.18 12.04
C CYS A 18 5.77 -4.50 11.35
N ILE A 19 4.67 -4.57 10.61
CA ILE A 19 4.28 -5.75 9.82
C ILE A 19 5.31 -6.04 8.72
N LEU A 20 5.79 -5.01 8.00
CA LEU A 20 6.86 -5.17 7.02
C LEU A 20 8.10 -5.81 7.65
N LYS A 21 8.55 -5.26 8.80
CA LYS A 21 9.71 -5.81 9.51
C LYS A 21 9.47 -7.25 9.96
N TYR A 22 8.29 -7.54 10.51
CA TYR A 22 7.91 -8.88 10.95
C TYR A 22 7.95 -9.90 9.80
N LEU A 23 7.38 -9.57 8.64
CA LEU A 23 7.40 -10.45 7.46
C LEU A 23 8.82 -10.70 6.95
N LEU A 24 9.68 -9.67 6.97
CA LEU A 24 11.09 -9.83 6.62
C LEU A 24 11.81 -10.77 7.61
N ASP A 25 11.53 -10.65 8.90
CA ASP A 25 12.11 -11.51 9.94
C ASP A 25 11.61 -12.96 9.86
N GLN A 26 10.41 -13.18 9.32
CA GLN A 26 9.90 -14.52 8.96
C GLN A 26 10.51 -15.08 7.67
N GLY A 27 11.38 -14.32 6.98
CA GLY A 27 12.11 -14.76 5.80
C GLY A 27 11.40 -14.50 4.46
N TYR A 28 10.30 -13.74 4.45
CA TYR A 28 9.60 -13.40 3.20
C TYR A 28 10.35 -12.34 2.39
N GLY A 29 10.20 -12.39 1.07
CA GLY A 29 10.48 -11.25 0.20
C GLY A 29 9.25 -10.35 0.16
N VAL A 30 9.36 -9.12 0.66
CA VAL A 30 8.19 -8.23 0.77
C VAL A 30 8.26 -7.14 -0.28
N ILE A 31 7.19 -6.99 -1.05
CA ILE A 31 6.94 -5.85 -1.93
C ILE A 31 5.86 -5.01 -1.27
N CYS A 32 6.12 -3.72 -1.08
CA CYS A 32 5.14 -2.77 -0.59
C CYS A 32 4.33 -2.19 -1.75
N PHE A 33 3.03 -2.03 -1.52
CA PHE A 33 2.11 -1.35 -2.42
C PHE A 33 1.35 -0.28 -1.65
N MET A 34 1.38 0.95 -2.16
CA MET A 34 0.68 2.09 -1.59
C MET A 34 -0.22 2.69 -2.67
N ALA A 35 -1.51 2.81 -2.36
CA ALA A 35 -2.49 3.42 -3.24
C ALA A 35 -2.67 4.89 -2.85
N ASN A 36 -2.41 5.82 -3.77
CA ASN A 36 -2.86 7.19 -3.63
C ASN A 36 -4.32 7.27 -4.09
N VAL A 37 -5.23 7.43 -3.12
CA VAL A 37 -6.68 7.59 -3.34
C VAL A 37 -7.15 9.00 -2.96
N GLY A 38 -6.21 9.95 -2.80
CA GLY A 38 -6.48 11.35 -2.49
C GLY A 38 -6.11 11.77 -1.07
N GLN A 39 -5.44 10.90 -0.30
CA GLN A 39 -4.91 11.26 1.02
C GLN A 39 -3.73 12.23 0.92
N GLU A 40 -3.61 13.13 1.89
CA GLU A 40 -2.48 14.05 2.02
C GLU A 40 -1.33 13.39 2.81
N GLU A 41 -0.46 12.67 2.10
CA GLU A 41 0.68 11.97 2.68
C GLU A 41 1.98 12.29 1.92
N ASP A 42 3.12 12.15 2.61
CA ASP A 42 4.44 12.18 1.98
C ASP A 42 4.80 10.79 1.44
N PHE A 43 4.39 10.55 0.19
CA PHE A 43 4.61 9.29 -0.51
C PHE A 43 6.10 8.94 -0.69
N ASP A 44 6.95 9.95 -0.92
CA ASP A 44 8.38 9.73 -1.10
C ASP A 44 9.04 9.33 0.22
N ALA A 45 8.70 9.99 1.33
CA ALA A 45 9.15 9.58 2.65
C ALA A 45 8.67 8.16 3.02
N ALA A 46 7.42 7.80 2.66
CA ALA A 46 6.90 6.45 2.87
C ALA A 46 7.66 5.39 2.04
N ARG A 47 7.99 5.70 0.78
CA ARG A 47 8.81 4.83 -0.08
C ARG A 47 10.20 4.63 0.51
N GLU A 48 10.88 5.72 0.90
CA GLU A 48 12.19 5.67 1.51
C GLU A 48 12.18 4.83 2.80
N LYS A 49 11.15 5.03 3.64
CA LYS A 49 10.96 4.26 4.86
C LYS A 49 10.78 2.76 4.59
N ALA A 50 9.95 2.39 3.62
CA ALA A 50 9.74 0.98 3.25
C ALA A 50 11.04 0.30 2.79
N LEU A 51 11.80 0.97 1.90
CA LEU A 51 13.07 0.47 1.40
C LEU A 51 14.12 0.37 2.53
N LYS A 52 14.16 1.35 3.43
CA LYS A 52 15.06 1.35 4.60
C LYS A 52 14.77 0.19 5.56
N ILE A 53 13.52 -0.21 5.73
CA ILE A 53 13.14 -1.36 6.57
C ILE A 53 13.54 -2.69 5.90
N GLY A 54 13.56 -2.73 4.57
CA GLY A 54 14.06 -3.88 3.80
C GLY A 54 13.08 -4.44 2.77
N ALA A 55 12.05 -3.69 2.37
CA ALA A 55 11.20 -4.08 1.24
C ALA A 55 12.04 -4.23 -0.04
N GLU A 56 11.74 -5.23 -0.86
CA GLU A 56 12.41 -5.45 -2.16
C GLU A 56 12.06 -4.35 -3.16
N LYS A 57 10.81 -3.87 -3.11
CA LYS A 57 10.27 -2.78 -3.92
C LYS A 57 9.13 -2.09 -3.16
N CYS A 58 8.86 -0.84 -3.51
CA CYS A 58 7.68 -0.10 -3.07
C CYS A 58 7.02 0.57 -4.27
N TYR A 59 5.83 0.09 -4.65
CA TYR A 59 4.99 0.66 -5.69
C TYR A 59 4.05 1.68 -5.08
N ILE A 60 3.98 2.85 -5.70
CA ILE A 60 3.02 3.90 -5.34
C ILE A 60 2.24 4.20 -6.61
N GLU A 61 0.96 3.89 -6.59
CA GLU A 61 0.07 4.06 -7.74
C GLU A 61 -0.94 5.15 -7.46
N ASP A 62 -1.12 6.07 -8.42
CA ASP A 62 -2.18 7.07 -8.38
C ASP A 62 -3.48 6.46 -8.87
N LEU A 63 -4.36 6.14 -7.93
CA LEU A 63 -5.65 5.48 -8.16
C LEU A 63 -6.83 6.43 -7.99
N ARG A 64 -6.60 7.74 -7.91
CA ARG A 64 -7.68 8.73 -7.69
C ARG A 64 -8.73 8.70 -8.79
N GLN A 65 -8.30 8.60 -10.05
CA GLN A 65 -9.24 8.54 -11.18
C GLN A 65 -10.06 7.24 -11.14
N GLU A 66 -9.41 6.09 -10.99
CA GLU A 66 -10.08 4.78 -10.90
C GLU A 66 -11.04 4.72 -9.70
N PHE A 67 -10.63 5.25 -8.54
CA PHE A 67 -11.48 5.33 -7.36
C PHE A 67 -12.75 6.14 -7.61
N VAL A 68 -12.66 7.26 -8.34
CA VAL A 68 -13.83 8.07 -8.69
C VAL A 68 -14.72 7.37 -9.71
N GLU A 69 -14.14 6.89 -10.81
CA GLU A 69 -14.87 6.35 -11.96
C GLU A 69 -15.53 5.01 -11.66
N GLU A 70 -14.82 4.11 -10.99
CA GLU A 70 -15.24 2.70 -10.81
C GLU A 70 -15.89 2.43 -9.46
N LEU A 71 -15.73 3.32 -8.46
CA LEU A 71 -16.25 3.10 -7.10
C LEU A 71 -17.18 4.22 -6.64
N CYS A 72 -16.75 5.48 -6.68
CA CYS A 72 -17.57 6.60 -6.20
C CYS A 72 -18.80 6.84 -7.08
N TRP A 73 -18.65 6.90 -8.41
CA TRP A 73 -19.80 7.13 -9.30
C TRP A 73 -20.86 6.03 -9.22
N PRO A 74 -20.51 4.74 -9.27
CA PRO A 74 -21.51 3.67 -9.10
C PRO A 74 -22.25 3.75 -7.77
N ALA A 75 -21.56 4.06 -6.66
CA ALA A 75 -22.19 4.21 -5.35
C ALA A 75 -23.18 5.39 -5.30
N VAL A 76 -22.84 6.51 -5.93
CA VAL A 76 -23.74 7.67 -6.04
C VAL A 76 -24.94 7.34 -6.93
N GLN A 77 -24.75 6.66 -8.06
CA GLN A 77 -25.81 6.30 -9.00
C GLN A 77 -26.90 5.42 -8.37
N CYS A 78 -26.54 4.53 -7.45
CA CYS A 78 -27.50 3.69 -6.75
C CYS A 78 -28.03 4.32 -5.44
N ASN A 79 -27.65 5.55 -5.12
CA ASN A 79 -27.95 6.21 -3.84
C ASN A 79 -27.58 5.32 -2.64
N ALA A 80 -26.39 4.70 -2.68
CA ALA A 80 -25.93 3.81 -1.63
C ALA A 80 -25.87 4.54 -0.28
N ILE A 81 -26.52 3.95 0.72
CA ILE A 81 -26.45 4.34 2.13
C ILE A 81 -26.10 3.06 2.90
N TYR A 82 -25.19 3.18 3.85
CA TYR A 82 -24.76 2.07 4.71
C TYR A 82 -25.91 1.51 5.56
#